data_AF-A0A160PH99-F1
#
_entry.id   AF-A0A160PH99-F1
#
_cell.length_a   1.000
_cell.length_b   1.000
_cell.length_c   1.000
_cell.angle_alpha   90.00
_cell.angle_beta   90.00
_cell.angle_gamma   90.00
#
_symmetry.space_group_name_H-M   'P 1'
#
loop_
_entity.id
_entity.type
_entity.pdbx_description
1 polymer ?
#
loop_
_entity_poly.entity_id
_entity_poly.type
_entity_poly.pdbx_seq_one_letter_code
_entity_poly.pdbx_strand_id
1 'polypeptide(L)'
;MRALRAALILALALLAGPAPAQDGDFSGFVASLRADAAARGIAPKTFDAAFADLRGPDPDVVARTRRQGEFSRPVWDYLVGAVSPGRIARGQAQGKRLAATLAAIEAKTGVPRSVVLAVWGVESDFGASAGSLPTIRALASLAYARYRGDLFRDELLAALQILENGDVEPARMVGSWAGAMGQVQFLPSVYLKEAVDFDGDGRRDIWRSEADALASIAHYLRSLGWKPGLSWGYEVSLPKDFDLTRYRGPLAGFAARGVRRTDGRPLPLDGEASLFLPGGLGSPVFLITDNFEVIRGYNTSDSYALAIGHLADRLAGGPALAAPWPSGAARLDGPGLKSLQAGLAARGLYAGEQDGRAGPKLREAVRQYQIREGLPADGYARPALLERLEGRP
;
A
#
# COMPACT_ATOMS: atom_id res chain seq x y z
N MET A 1 -18.57 0.26 -19.31
CA MET A 1 -19.16 0.59 -17.99
C MET A 1 -18.08 1.22 -17.13
N ARG A 2 -18.25 2.50 -16.80
CA ARG A 2 -17.24 3.35 -16.16
C ARG A 2 -17.14 3.00 -14.67
N ALA A 3 -16.08 2.30 -14.28
CA ALA A 3 -15.74 2.10 -12.87
C ALA A 3 -14.95 3.33 -12.39
N LEU A 4 -15.55 4.16 -11.54
CA LEU A 4 -14.81 5.11 -10.70
C LEU A 4 -13.94 4.28 -9.75
N ARG A 5 -12.64 4.16 -10.06
CA ARG A 5 -11.65 3.56 -9.16
C ARG A 5 -11.13 4.64 -8.23
N ALA A 6 -11.69 4.73 -7.03
CA ALA A 6 -11.03 5.42 -5.92
C ALA A 6 -9.90 4.51 -5.43
N ALA A 7 -8.71 4.66 -6.01
CA ALA A 7 -7.49 4.04 -5.49
C ALA A 7 -6.94 4.94 -4.38
N LEU A 8 -6.83 4.43 -3.15
CA LEU A 8 -6.21 5.17 -2.06
C LEU A 8 -4.68 5.17 -2.25
N ILE A 9 -4.14 6.34 -2.55
CA ILE A 9 -2.70 6.52 -2.75
C ILE A 9 -2.03 6.80 -1.40
N LEU A 10 -1.60 5.74 -0.68
CA LEU A 10 -0.55 5.91 0.32
C LEU A 10 0.84 5.85 -0.34
N ALA A 11 1.11 6.79 -1.27
CA ALA A 11 2.42 7.42 -1.55
C ALA A 11 2.47 8.12 -2.92
N LEU A 12 2.04 9.39 -3.03
CA LEU A 12 2.48 10.30 -4.11
C LEU A 12 2.98 11.61 -3.52
N ALA A 13 4.29 11.80 -3.39
CA ALA A 13 4.83 13.13 -3.25
C ALA A 13 4.63 13.86 -4.59
N LEU A 14 3.49 14.53 -4.74
CA LEU A 14 3.27 15.53 -5.79
C LEU A 14 4.29 16.64 -5.57
N LEU A 15 5.25 16.75 -6.49
CA LEU A 15 5.90 18.02 -6.76
C LEU A 15 4.93 18.86 -7.60
N ALA A 16 3.88 19.37 -6.95
CA ALA A 16 3.64 20.78 -7.16
C ALA A 16 4.88 21.46 -6.56
N GLY A 17 5.59 22.27 -7.34
CA GLY A 17 6.56 23.21 -6.73
C GLY A 17 5.85 23.92 -5.58
N PRO A 18 6.55 24.25 -4.47
CA PRO A 18 5.89 24.87 -3.33
C PRO A 18 5.08 26.05 -3.85
N ALA A 19 3.75 25.89 -3.87
CA ALA A 19 2.89 27.04 -3.97
C ALA A 19 3.33 27.89 -2.78
N PRO A 20 3.59 29.21 -2.96
CA PRO A 20 3.86 30.05 -1.81
C PRO A 20 2.81 29.74 -0.76
N ALA A 21 3.26 29.40 0.45
CA ALA A 21 2.37 29.42 1.60
C ALA A 21 1.64 30.76 1.48
N GLN A 22 0.31 30.77 1.52
CA GLN A 22 -0.35 32.06 1.64
C GLN A 22 0.32 32.77 2.80
N ASP A 23 0.66 34.05 2.61
CA ASP A 23 1.07 34.98 3.68
C ASP A 23 -0.11 35.24 4.63
N GLY A 24 -0.92 34.21 4.92
CA GLY A 24 -2.01 34.19 5.86
C GLY A 24 -1.59 33.38 7.06
N ASP A 25 -1.79 33.96 8.24
CA ASP A 25 -1.67 33.24 9.50
C ASP A 25 -2.49 31.93 9.47
N PHE A 26 -2.00 30.87 10.12
CA PHE A 26 -2.64 29.56 10.21
C PHE A 26 -4.11 29.65 10.64
N SER A 27 -4.43 30.62 11.51
CA SER A 27 -5.80 30.94 11.92
C SER A 27 -6.72 31.30 10.75
N GLY A 28 -6.21 32.06 9.77
CA GLY A 28 -6.92 32.43 8.55
C GLY A 28 -7.18 31.23 7.64
N PHE A 29 -6.20 30.33 7.52
CA PHE A 29 -6.39 29.06 6.82
C PHE A 29 -7.50 28.22 7.48
N VAL A 30 -7.45 28.04 8.81
CA VAL A 30 -8.50 27.30 9.53
C VAL A 30 -9.86 27.96 9.32
N ALA A 31 -9.96 29.28 9.42
CA ALA A 31 -11.22 30.00 9.19
C ALA A 31 -11.79 29.77 7.78
N SER A 32 -10.93 29.66 6.76
CA SER A 32 -11.35 29.39 5.38
C SER A 32 -12.05 28.05 5.20
N LEU A 33 -11.79 27.07 6.08
CA LEU A 33 -12.40 25.73 6.01
C LEU A 33 -13.85 25.70 6.49
N ARG A 34 -14.32 26.74 7.19
CA ARG A 34 -15.64 26.73 7.85
C ARG A 34 -16.78 26.55 6.85
N ALA A 35 -16.73 27.23 5.70
CA ALA A 35 -17.77 27.13 4.68
C ALA A 35 -17.89 25.71 4.12
N ASP A 36 -16.75 25.08 3.83
CA ASP A 36 -16.70 23.70 3.33
C ASP A 36 -17.09 22.68 4.39
N ALA A 37 -16.71 22.92 5.65
CA ALA A 37 -17.13 22.08 6.76
C ALA A 37 -18.65 22.13 6.95
N ALA A 38 -19.24 23.34 6.94
CA ALA A 38 -20.69 23.52 7.01
C ALA A 38 -21.41 22.88 5.82
N ALA A 39 -20.85 22.98 4.60
CA ALA A 39 -21.40 22.33 3.41
C ALA A 39 -21.40 20.79 3.50
N ARG A 40 -20.54 20.21 4.34
CA ARG A 40 -20.54 18.77 4.67
C ARG A 40 -21.41 18.42 5.89
N GLY A 41 -22.07 19.40 6.51
CA GLY A 41 -22.95 19.19 7.66
C GLY A 41 -22.23 19.18 9.01
N ILE A 42 -20.97 19.62 9.08
CA ILE A 42 -20.23 19.70 10.35
C ILE A 42 -20.72 20.90 11.15
N ALA A 43 -21.13 20.68 12.39
CA ALA A 43 -21.63 21.73 13.26
C ALA A 43 -20.50 22.69 13.68
N PRO A 44 -20.79 24.00 13.87
CA PRO A 44 -19.79 24.95 14.36
C PRO A 44 -19.11 24.50 15.66
N LYS A 45 -19.86 23.88 16.58
CA LYS A 45 -19.32 23.34 17.83
C LYS A 45 -18.26 22.25 17.61
N THR A 46 -18.51 21.32 16.69
CA THR A 46 -17.56 20.24 16.34
C THR A 46 -16.30 20.82 15.71
N PHE A 47 -16.47 21.77 14.78
CA PHE A 47 -15.37 22.49 14.17
C PHE A 47 -14.52 23.20 15.22
N ASP A 48 -15.15 24.03 16.06
CA ASP A 48 -14.46 24.82 17.08
C ASP A 48 -13.72 23.92 18.08
N ALA A 49 -14.33 22.82 18.51
CA ALA A 49 -13.70 21.84 19.39
C ALA A 49 -12.49 21.15 18.74
N ALA A 50 -12.56 20.81 17.45
CA ALA A 50 -11.46 20.14 16.75
C ALA A 50 -10.21 21.03 16.59
N PHE A 51 -10.37 22.35 16.52
CA PHE A 51 -9.28 23.31 16.35
C PHE A 51 -8.92 24.08 17.63
N ALA A 52 -9.62 23.87 18.75
CA ALA A 52 -9.50 24.66 19.97
C ALA A 52 -8.06 24.79 20.50
N ASP A 53 -7.24 23.75 20.36
CA ASP A 53 -5.85 23.70 20.86
C ASP A 53 -4.79 23.90 19.77
N LEU A 54 -5.20 24.16 18.53
CA LEU A 54 -4.28 24.34 17.41
C LEU A 54 -3.90 25.82 17.26
N ARG A 55 -2.66 26.15 17.63
CA ARG A 55 -2.09 27.51 17.52
C ARG A 55 -1.27 27.73 16.24
N GLY A 56 -1.01 26.67 15.48
CA GLY A 56 -0.15 26.69 14.31
C GLY A 56 0.02 25.28 13.72
N PRO A 57 0.64 25.16 12.54
CA PRO A 57 0.99 23.86 11.99
C PRO A 57 2.06 23.18 12.84
N ASP A 58 2.08 21.85 12.81
CA ASP A 58 3.11 21.04 13.43
C ASP A 58 4.42 21.12 12.62
N PRO A 59 5.51 21.66 13.19
CA PRO A 59 6.75 21.89 12.45
C PRO A 59 7.40 20.58 11.99
N ASP A 60 7.25 19.47 12.72
CA ASP A 60 7.83 18.18 12.34
C ASP A 60 7.07 17.56 11.16
N VAL A 61 5.75 17.72 11.14
CA VAL A 61 4.92 17.32 9.99
C VAL A 61 5.31 18.12 8.76
N VAL A 62 5.43 19.45 8.88
CA VAL A 62 5.85 20.33 7.78
C VAL A 62 7.27 20.00 7.31
N ALA A 63 8.21 19.70 8.22
CA ALA A 63 9.57 19.33 7.85
C ALA A 63 9.61 18.01 7.05
N ARG A 64 8.73 17.05 7.37
CA ARG A 64 8.65 15.77 6.64
C ARG A 64 8.15 15.93 5.21
N THR A 65 7.34 16.93 4.89
CA THR A 65 6.90 17.18 3.50
C THR A 65 8.06 17.58 2.58
N ARG A 66 9.14 18.12 3.14
CA ARG A 66 10.33 18.61 2.43
C ARG A 66 11.42 17.56 2.27
N ARG A 67 11.32 16.42 2.97
CA ARG A 67 12.31 15.34 2.85
C ARG A 67 12.09 14.61 1.53
N GLN A 68 13.05 14.73 0.61
CA GLN A 68 13.16 13.82 -0.52
C GLN A 68 13.63 12.48 0.05
N GLY A 69 12.71 11.51 0.11
CA GLY A 69 12.99 10.20 0.71
C GLY A 69 14.22 9.55 0.07
N GLU A 70 15.05 8.91 0.88
CA GLU A 70 16.11 8.01 0.40
C GLU A 70 15.51 7.04 -0.61
N PHE A 71 16.09 7.03 -1.81
CA PHE A 71 15.59 6.29 -2.95
C PHE A 71 15.50 4.78 -2.71
N SER A 72 14.67 4.12 -3.54
CA SER A 72 14.04 2.82 -3.33
C SER A 72 14.92 1.77 -2.63
N ARG A 73 14.58 1.45 -1.38
CA ARG A 73 14.98 0.20 -0.76
C ARG A 73 14.46 -0.96 -1.62
N PRO A 74 15.26 -2.01 -1.85
CA PRO A 74 14.80 -3.17 -2.58
C PRO A 74 13.66 -3.85 -1.84
N VAL A 75 12.89 -4.64 -2.57
CA VAL A 75 11.76 -5.41 -2.03
C VAL A 75 12.16 -6.21 -0.79
N TRP A 76 13.32 -6.85 -0.81
CA TRP A 76 13.78 -7.71 0.29
C TRP A 76 14.13 -6.97 1.58
N ASP A 77 14.69 -5.76 1.51
CA ASP A 77 15.00 -4.98 2.73
C ASP A 77 13.72 -4.63 3.50
N TYR A 78 12.63 -4.40 2.77
CA TYR A 78 11.31 -4.21 3.38
C TYR A 78 10.77 -5.52 3.98
N LEU A 79 10.89 -6.63 3.26
CA LEU A 79 10.41 -7.94 3.72
C LEU A 79 11.10 -8.42 5.00
N VAL A 80 12.40 -8.17 5.18
CA VAL A 80 13.16 -8.61 6.37
C VAL A 80 12.53 -8.07 7.65
N GLY A 81 12.14 -6.79 7.67
CA GLY A 81 11.43 -6.21 8.80
C GLY A 81 9.96 -6.66 8.84
N ALA A 82 9.29 -6.64 7.68
CA ALA A 82 7.86 -6.85 7.60
C ALA A 82 7.42 -8.30 7.88
N VAL A 83 8.29 -9.29 7.68
CA VAL A 83 8.03 -10.72 7.86
C VAL A 83 9.05 -11.35 8.84
N SER A 84 9.34 -10.64 9.93
CA SER A 84 10.28 -11.10 10.96
C SER A 84 9.70 -12.25 11.81
N PRO A 85 10.55 -13.12 12.39
CA PRO A 85 10.10 -14.19 13.29
C PRO A 85 9.24 -13.69 14.46
N GLY A 86 9.60 -12.53 15.03
CA GLY A 86 8.85 -11.92 16.12
C GLY A 86 7.44 -11.49 15.71
N ARG A 87 7.29 -10.89 14.52
CA ARG A 87 5.97 -10.51 13.99
C ARG A 87 5.13 -11.74 13.66
N ILE A 88 5.73 -12.79 13.10
CA ILE A 88 5.03 -14.06 12.83
C ILE A 88 4.50 -14.66 14.14
N ALA A 89 5.33 -14.75 15.18
CA ALA A 89 4.93 -15.28 16.47
C ALA A 89 3.79 -14.47 17.12
N ARG A 90 3.89 -13.13 17.09
CA ARG A 90 2.81 -12.25 17.56
C ARG A 90 1.53 -12.44 16.77
N GLY A 91 1.60 -12.46 15.44
CA GLY A 91 0.42 -12.64 14.59
C GLY A 91 -0.26 -14.00 14.79
N GLN A 92 0.51 -15.07 15.01
CA GLN A 92 -0.04 -16.39 15.35
C GLN A 92 -0.72 -16.37 16.73
N ALA A 93 -0.15 -15.68 17.72
CA ALA A 93 -0.78 -15.51 19.03
C ALA A 93 -2.09 -14.73 18.92
N GLN A 94 -2.10 -13.64 18.14
CA GLN A 94 -3.32 -12.87 17.88
C GLN A 94 -4.37 -13.70 17.13
N GLY A 95 -3.97 -14.47 16.13
CA GLY A 95 -4.88 -15.36 15.40
C GLY A 95 -5.54 -16.42 16.27
N LYS A 96 -4.82 -16.93 17.30
CA LYS A 96 -5.41 -17.83 18.30
C LYS A 96 -6.38 -17.10 19.23
N ARG A 97 -6.00 -15.92 19.73
CA ARG A 97 -6.83 -15.13 20.66
C ARG A 97 -8.13 -14.64 20.01
N LEU A 98 -8.06 -14.23 18.75
CA LEU A 98 -9.18 -13.65 18.00
C LEU A 98 -9.83 -14.67 17.04
N ALA A 99 -9.66 -15.97 17.27
CA ALA A 99 -10.06 -17.01 16.33
C ALA A 99 -11.56 -16.95 15.95
N ALA A 100 -12.43 -16.70 16.92
CA ALA A 100 -13.87 -16.59 16.70
C ALA A 100 -14.24 -15.35 15.85
N THR A 101 -13.70 -14.19 16.20
CA THR A 101 -13.90 -12.92 15.48
C THR A 101 -13.41 -13.04 14.03
N LEU A 102 -12.19 -13.55 13.83
CA LEU A 102 -11.61 -13.75 12.51
C LEU A 102 -12.42 -14.74 11.67
N ALA A 103 -12.93 -15.83 12.26
CA ALA A 103 -13.79 -16.77 11.56
C ALA A 103 -15.10 -16.13 11.11
N ALA A 104 -15.72 -15.30 11.96
CA ALA A 104 -16.93 -14.57 11.60
C ALA A 104 -16.70 -13.55 10.48
N ILE A 105 -15.58 -12.82 10.51
CA ILE A 105 -15.16 -11.89 9.45
C ILE A 105 -14.91 -12.64 8.14
N GLU A 106 -14.15 -13.74 8.19
CA GLU A 106 -13.82 -14.57 7.03
C GLU A 106 -15.09 -15.15 6.39
N ALA A 107 -16.04 -15.63 7.19
CA ALA A 107 -17.33 -16.13 6.69
C ALA A 107 -18.15 -15.06 5.97
N LYS A 108 -18.15 -13.81 6.45
CA LYS A 108 -18.90 -12.70 5.83
C LYS A 108 -18.23 -12.16 4.56
N THR A 109 -16.89 -12.12 4.53
CA THR A 109 -16.14 -11.38 3.49
C THR A 109 -15.47 -12.29 2.47
N GLY A 110 -15.19 -13.54 2.83
CA GLY A 110 -14.35 -14.46 2.06
C GLY A 110 -12.87 -14.07 2.02
N VAL A 111 -12.45 -13.08 2.82
CA VAL A 111 -11.04 -12.70 2.98
C VAL A 111 -10.41 -13.60 4.05
N PRO A 112 -9.33 -14.33 3.74
CA PRO A 112 -8.73 -15.25 4.70
C PRO A 112 -8.22 -14.55 5.96
N ARG A 113 -8.42 -15.18 7.12
CA ARG A 113 -7.97 -14.64 8.42
C ARG A 113 -6.50 -14.24 8.45
N SER A 114 -5.64 -15.01 7.76
CA SER A 114 -4.20 -14.75 7.71
C SER A 114 -3.86 -13.49 6.91
N VAL A 115 -4.65 -13.16 5.89
CA VAL A 115 -4.48 -11.93 5.09
C VAL A 115 -4.88 -10.72 5.92
N VAL A 116 -6.02 -10.79 6.62
CA VAL A 116 -6.47 -9.71 7.52
C VAL A 116 -5.43 -9.46 8.63
N LEU A 117 -4.94 -10.52 9.27
CA LEU A 117 -3.87 -10.42 10.28
C LEU A 117 -2.56 -9.88 9.71
N ALA A 118 -2.19 -10.25 8.48
CA ALA A 118 -0.97 -9.76 7.86
C ALA A 118 -1.03 -8.25 7.61
N VAL A 119 -2.17 -7.73 7.14
CA VAL A 119 -2.40 -6.28 7.01
C VAL A 119 -2.30 -5.61 8.37
N TRP A 120 -3.04 -6.08 9.37
CA TRP A 120 -2.99 -5.50 10.72
C TRP A 120 -1.58 -5.51 11.35
N GLY A 121 -0.83 -6.59 11.14
CA GLY A 121 0.55 -6.71 11.61
C GLY A 121 1.54 -5.78 10.90
N VAL A 122 1.35 -5.53 9.60
CA VAL A 122 2.21 -4.61 8.85
C VAL A 122 1.85 -3.14 9.12
N GLU A 123 0.57 -2.81 9.23
CA GLU A 123 0.11 -1.43 9.40
C GLU A 123 0.43 -0.88 10.80
N SER A 124 0.25 -1.67 11.85
CA SER A 124 0.35 -1.15 13.23
C SER A 124 0.97 -2.13 14.23
N ASP A 125 1.62 -3.19 13.77
CA ASP A 125 2.11 -4.28 14.63
C ASP A 125 1.01 -4.81 15.56
N PHE A 126 -0.16 -5.09 14.97
CA PHE A 126 -1.34 -5.57 15.67
C PHE A 126 -1.87 -4.55 16.70
N GLY A 127 -1.94 -3.28 16.30
CA GLY A 127 -2.44 -2.16 17.11
C GLY A 127 -1.41 -1.50 18.02
N ALA A 128 -0.26 -2.13 18.28
CA ALA A 128 0.76 -1.60 19.19
C ALA A 128 1.45 -0.31 18.70
N SER A 129 1.42 -0.04 17.40
CA SER A 129 2.09 1.10 16.75
C SER A 129 1.16 1.86 15.79
N ALA A 130 -0.08 2.10 16.21
CA ALA A 130 -1.09 2.85 15.44
C ALA A 130 -0.77 4.35 15.21
N GLY A 131 0.32 4.86 15.82
CA GLY A 131 0.66 6.27 15.85
C GLY A 131 0.00 7.00 17.02
N SER A 132 0.57 8.15 17.39
CA SER A 132 0.17 8.93 18.56
C SER A 132 -0.08 10.40 18.24
N LEU A 133 0.10 10.83 16.98
CA LEU A 133 -0.10 12.21 16.59
C LEU A 133 -1.60 12.48 16.42
N PRO A 134 -2.16 13.56 16.98
CA PRO A 134 -3.55 13.93 16.73
C PRO A 134 -3.81 14.14 15.24
N THR A 135 -4.79 13.42 14.70
CA THR A 135 -5.06 13.37 13.25
C THR A 135 -5.43 14.74 12.69
N ILE A 136 -6.26 15.51 13.41
CA ILE A 136 -6.64 16.87 12.99
C ILE A 136 -5.42 17.77 12.87
N ARG A 137 -4.48 17.71 13.83
CA ARG A 137 -3.23 18.47 13.80
C ARG A 137 -2.36 18.07 12.61
N ALA A 138 -2.21 16.78 12.35
CA ALA A 138 -1.44 16.27 11.22
C ALA A 138 -2.00 16.78 9.89
N LEU A 139 -3.29 16.56 9.66
CA LEU A 139 -3.97 16.92 8.41
C LEU A 139 -4.03 18.43 8.20
N ALA A 140 -4.31 19.22 9.24
CA ALA A 140 -4.27 20.68 9.17
C ALA A 140 -2.88 21.19 8.77
N SER A 141 -1.82 20.59 9.30
CA SER A 141 -0.43 20.96 8.96
C SER A 141 -0.10 20.64 7.51
N LEU A 142 -0.51 19.46 7.02
CA LEU A 142 -0.29 19.04 5.63
C LEU A 142 -1.09 19.88 4.62
N ALA A 143 -2.35 20.16 4.95
CA ALA A 143 -3.25 20.99 4.15
C ALA A 143 -2.76 22.44 4.08
N TYR A 144 -2.34 23.01 5.22
CA TYR A 144 -1.73 24.34 5.29
C TYR A 144 -0.46 24.42 4.43
N ALA A 145 0.39 23.38 4.48
CA ALA A 145 1.57 23.29 3.63
C ALA A 145 1.27 22.99 2.15
N ARG A 146 -0.01 22.81 1.77
CA ARG A 146 -0.47 22.37 0.44
C ARG A 146 0.27 21.14 -0.08
N TYR A 147 0.70 20.27 0.82
CA TYR A 147 1.38 19.04 0.43
C TYR A 147 0.39 18.17 -0.34
N ARG A 148 0.71 17.76 -1.57
CA ARG A 148 -0.22 17.03 -2.45
C ARG A 148 -1.48 17.81 -2.85
N GLY A 149 -1.36 19.13 -2.97
CA GLY A 149 -2.47 19.98 -3.40
C GLY A 149 -3.59 19.94 -2.36
N ASP A 150 -4.79 19.56 -2.80
CA ASP A 150 -6.00 19.66 -1.97
C ASP A 150 -6.33 18.34 -1.24
N LEU A 151 -5.57 17.26 -1.47
CA LEU A 151 -5.80 15.94 -0.85
C LEU A 151 -5.99 16.05 0.67
N PHE A 152 -5.03 16.63 1.39
CA PHE A 152 -5.10 16.69 2.85
C PHE A 152 -6.11 17.70 3.38
N ARG A 153 -6.50 18.69 2.57
CA ARG A 153 -7.65 19.54 2.90
C ARG A 153 -8.93 18.71 2.88
N ASP A 154 -9.12 17.88 1.87
CA ASP A 154 -10.30 17.01 1.79
C ASP A 154 -10.31 15.91 2.86
N GLU A 155 -9.15 15.33 3.18
CA GLU A 155 -9.00 14.39 4.29
C GLU A 155 -9.24 15.05 5.65
N LEU A 156 -8.81 16.31 5.85
CA LEU A 156 -9.12 17.06 7.08
C LEU A 156 -10.63 17.25 7.24
N LEU A 157 -11.32 17.65 6.18
CA LEU A 157 -12.78 17.80 6.20
C LEU A 157 -13.48 16.44 6.43
N ALA A 158 -12.96 15.35 5.87
CA ALA A 158 -13.46 14.01 6.17
C ALA A 158 -13.21 13.61 7.63
N ALA A 159 -12.07 14.00 8.23
CA ALA A 159 -11.79 13.75 9.64
C ALA A 159 -12.78 14.48 10.56
N LEU A 160 -13.14 15.73 10.23
CA LEU A 160 -14.16 16.47 10.97
C LEU A 160 -15.53 15.79 10.88
N GLN A 161 -15.88 15.19 9.74
CA GLN A 161 -17.12 14.40 9.61
C GLN A 161 -17.13 13.18 10.55
N ILE A 162 -15.98 12.52 10.73
CA ILE A 162 -15.87 11.40 11.66
C ILE A 162 -16.15 11.85 13.10
N LEU A 163 -15.62 13.02 13.49
CA LEU A 163 -15.89 13.62 14.81
C LEU A 163 -17.36 14.01 14.95
N GLU A 164 -17.97 14.57 13.90
CA GLU A 164 -19.40 14.92 13.87
C GLU A 164 -20.28 13.68 14.06
N ASN A 165 -19.91 12.54 13.47
CA ASN A 165 -20.62 11.28 13.64
C ASN A 165 -20.52 10.70 15.07
N GLY A 166 -19.59 11.18 15.89
CA GLY A 166 -19.38 10.68 17.25
C GLY A 166 -18.64 9.34 17.34
N ASP A 167 -18.06 8.87 16.22
CA ASP A 167 -17.33 7.61 16.12
C ASP A 167 -16.13 7.57 17.08
N VAL A 168 -15.46 8.71 17.30
CA VAL A 168 -14.29 8.84 18.18
C VAL A 168 -14.23 10.23 18.82
N GLU A 169 -13.72 10.31 20.05
CA GLU A 169 -13.43 11.60 20.70
C GLU A 169 -12.23 12.29 20.03
N PRO A 170 -12.20 13.63 19.88
CA PRO A 170 -11.09 14.34 19.25
C PRO A 170 -9.70 13.99 19.82
N ALA A 171 -9.60 13.86 21.15
CA ALA A 171 -8.36 13.50 21.84
C ALA A 171 -7.87 12.07 21.55
N ARG A 172 -8.76 11.18 21.08
CA ARG A 172 -8.45 9.78 20.75
C ARG A 172 -8.27 9.56 19.25
N MET A 173 -8.62 10.53 18.42
CA MET A 173 -8.44 10.47 16.97
C MET A 173 -6.96 10.69 16.63
N VAL A 174 -6.17 9.63 16.77
CA VAL A 174 -4.72 9.64 16.54
C VAL A 174 -4.32 8.80 15.34
N GLY A 175 -3.12 9.07 14.84
CA GLY A 175 -2.56 8.36 13.71
C GLY A 175 -1.10 8.71 13.41
N SER A 176 -0.70 8.43 12.18
CA SER A 176 0.60 8.79 11.64
C SER A 176 0.67 10.27 11.26
N TRP A 177 1.89 10.75 11.01
CA TRP A 177 2.14 12.11 10.50
C TRP A 177 1.46 12.42 9.17
N ALA A 178 1.13 11.38 8.39
CA ALA A 178 0.49 11.50 7.09
C ALA A 178 -1.05 11.43 7.18
N GLY A 179 -1.61 11.43 8.40
CA GLY A 179 -3.06 11.39 8.62
C GLY A 179 -3.70 10.00 8.52
N ALA A 180 -2.90 8.94 8.38
CA ALA A 180 -3.40 7.57 8.44
C ALA A 180 -3.71 7.19 9.90
N MET A 181 -4.91 6.70 10.15
CA MET A 181 -5.51 6.65 11.49
C MET A 181 -5.57 5.24 12.07
N GLY A 182 -5.44 5.15 13.40
CA GLY A 182 -5.77 3.96 14.17
C GLY A 182 -4.99 2.71 13.76
N GLN A 183 -5.51 1.55 14.12
CA GLN A 183 -4.82 0.27 13.94
C GLN A 183 -4.72 -0.15 12.46
N VAL A 184 -5.59 0.38 11.61
CA VAL A 184 -5.69 0.00 10.19
C VAL A 184 -5.03 1.02 9.26
N GLN A 185 -4.57 2.16 9.79
CA GLN A 185 -3.94 3.23 9.02
C GLN A 185 -4.79 3.73 7.84
N PHE A 186 -6.11 3.83 8.03
CA PHE A 186 -7.00 4.42 7.05
C PHE A 186 -6.83 5.93 7.02
N LEU A 187 -6.82 6.52 5.82
CA LEU A 187 -7.12 7.94 5.69
C LEU A 187 -8.61 8.19 6.03
N PRO A 188 -8.98 9.37 6.54
CA PRO A 188 -10.35 9.70 6.91
C PRO A 188 -11.41 9.39 5.86
N SER A 189 -11.15 9.66 4.58
CA SER A 189 -12.10 9.40 3.50
C SER A 189 -12.34 7.91 3.26
N VAL A 190 -11.35 7.05 3.56
CA VAL A 190 -11.48 5.60 3.49
C VAL A 190 -12.18 5.08 4.73
N TYR A 191 -11.87 5.61 5.90
CA TYR A 191 -12.63 5.31 7.10
C TYR A 191 -14.14 5.53 6.90
N LEU A 192 -14.54 6.69 6.37
CA LEU A 192 -15.95 7.00 6.18
C LEU A 192 -16.68 5.98 5.30
N LYS A 193 -15.98 5.41 4.31
CA LYS A 193 -16.52 4.45 3.34
C LYS A 193 -16.43 3.00 3.79
N GLU A 194 -15.36 2.65 4.49
CA GLU A 194 -14.92 1.26 4.63
C GLU A 194 -14.86 0.79 6.08
N ALA A 195 -14.90 1.69 7.07
CA ALA A 195 -14.91 1.29 8.46
C ALA A 195 -16.22 0.56 8.81
N VAL A 196 -16.11 -0.49 9.61
CA VAL A 196 -17.21 -1.37 10.01
C VAL A 196 -17.33 -1.37 11.53
N ASP A 197 -18.56 -1.19 12.01
CA ASP A 197 -18.98 -1.47 13.39
C ASP A 197 -19.32 -2.96 13.43
N PHE A 198 -18.41 -3.76 13.98
CA PHE A 198 -18.52 -5.21 13.94
C PHE A 198 -19.14 -5.79 15.21
N ASP A 199 -18.90 -5.15 16.35
CA ASP A 199 -19.45 -5.58 17.65
C ASP A 199 -20.84 -4.99 17.96
N GLY A 200 -21.29 -4.02 17.16
CA GLY A 200 -22.65 -3.47 17.18
C GLY A 200 -22.89 -2.43 18.26
N ASP A 201 -21.83 -1.79 18.77
CA ASP A 201 -21.93 -0.77 19.83
C ASP A 201 -22.33 0.63 19.31
N GLY A 202 -22.49 0.75 17.99
CA GLY A 202 -22.85 1.97 17.28
C GLY A 202 -21.66 2.83 16.85
N ARG A 203 -20.42 2.36 17.04
CA ARG A 203 -19.19 3.06 16.64
C ARG A 203 -18.35 2.17 15.74
N ARG A 204 -17.60 2.79 14.84
CA ARG A 204 -16.60 2.08 14.02
C ARG A 204 -15.21 2.38 14.59
N ASP A 205 -14.89 1.83 15.76
CA ASP A 205 -13.69 2.18 16.53
C ASP A 205 -12.44 1.43 16.04
N ILE A 206 -11.84 1.91 14.94
CA ILE A 206 -10.58 1.38 14.41
C ILE A 206 -9.35 1.69 15.31
N TRP A 207 -9.52 2.40 16.42
CA TRP A 207 -8.43 2.74 17.34
C TRP A 207 -8.33 1.73 18.47
N ARG A 208 -9.45 1.32 19.07
CA ARG A 208 -9.46 0.41 20.24
C ARG A 208 -10.19 -0.90 20.02
N SER A 209 -11.19 -0.96 19.13
CA SER A 209 -11.87 -2.22 18.81
C SER A 209 -11.06 -2.99 17.77
N GLU A 210 -10.46 -4.10 18.22
CA GLU A 210 -9.77 -5.03 17.32
C GLU A 210 -10.77 -5.69 16.36
N ALA A 211 -12.02 -5.88 16.79
CA ALA A 211 -13.07 -6.44 15.95
C ALA A 211 -13.38 -5.50 14.78
N ASP A 212 -13.58 -4.21 15.05
CA ASP A 212 -13.84 -3.20 14.02
C ASP A 212 -12.64 -3.01 13.11
N ALA A 213 -11.42 -2.96 13.67
CA ALA A 213 -10.21 -2.86 12.87
C ALA A 213 -10.07 -4.02 11.87
N LEU A 214 -10.22 -5.26 12.34
CA LEU A 214 -10.10 -6.45 11.50
C LEU A 214 -11.25 -6.54 10.47
N ALA A 215 -12.47 -6.21 10.87
CA ALA A 215 -13.61 -6.20 9.97
C ALA A 215 -13.48 -5.12 8.88
N SER A 216 -12.98 -3.94 9.24
CA SER A 216 -12.73 -2.83 8.32
C SER A 216 -11.65 -3.18 7.29
N ILE A 217 -10.56 -3.85 7.71
CA ILE A 217 -9.54 -4.37 6.77
C ILE A 217 -10.19 -5.33 5.77
N ALA A 218 -10.96 -6.30 6.24
CA ALA A 218 -11.57 -7.31 5.40
C ALA A 218 -12.63 -6.71 4.44
N HIS A 219 -13.42 -5.75 4.94
CA HIS A 219 -14.39 -5.01 4.13
C HIS A 219 -13.69 -4.22 3.02
N TYR A 220 -12.61 -3.50 3.34
CA TYR A 220 -11.89 -2.72 2.34
C TYR A 220 -11.22 -3.60 1.28
N LEU A 221 -10.59 -4.72 1.67
CA LEU A 221 -10.07 -5.67 0.68
C LEU A 221 -11.18 -6.23 -0.21
N ARG A 222 -12.36 -6.51 0.35
CA ARG A 222 -13.51 -6.97 -0.42
C ARG A 222 -14.03 -5.90 -1.39
N SER A 223 -14.14 -4.64 -0.97
CA SER A 223 -14.59 -3.52 -1.81
C SER A 223 -13.58 -3.19 -2.92
N LEU A 224 -12.29 -3.41 -2.67
CA LEU A 224 -11.21 -3.36 -3.68
C LEU A 224 -11.24 -4.52 -4.69
N GLY A 225 -12.07 -5.55 -4.44
CA GLY A 225 -12.31 -6.64 -5.38
C GLY A 225 -11.66 -7.98 -5.02
N TRP A 226 -11.35 -8.22 -3.74
CA TRP A 226 -10.83 -9.52 -3.28
C TRP A 226 -11.67 -10.69 -3.82
N LYS A 227 -10.99 -11.68 -4.40
CA LYS A 227 -11.57 -12.90 -4.95
C LYS A 227 -11.38 -14.07 -3.97
N PRO A 228 -12.43 -14.52 -3.26
CA PRO A 228 -12.35 -15.65 -2.34
C PRO A 228 -11.87 -16.92 -3.07
N GLY A 229 -11.07 -17.73 -2.39
CA GLY A 229 -10.51 -18.97 -2.95
C GLY A 229 -9.30 -18.78 -3.88
N LEU A 230 -8.98 -17.55 -4.29
CA LEU A 230 -7.77 -17.24 -5.07
C LEU A 230 -6.65 -16.78 -4.12
N SER A 231 -5.46 -17.39 -4.18
CA SER A 231 -4.29 -16.88 -3.44
C SER A 231 -3.88 -15.51 -3.97
N TRP A 232 -3.20 -14.69 -3.17
CA TRP A 232 -2.49 -13.49 -3.65
C TRP A 232 -1.43 -13.85 -4.70
N GLY A 233 -0.81 -15.01 -4.56
CA GLY A 233 0.24 -15.49 -5.45
C GLY A 233 0.88 -16.78 -4.99
N TYR A 234 1.88 -17.21 -5.74
CA TYR A 234 2.63 -18.44 -5.51
C TYR A 234 4.11 -18.20 -5.82
N GLU A 235 5.01 -18.59 -4.92
CA GLU A 235 6.42 -18.74 -5.29
C GLU A 235 6.57 -19.97 -6.19
N VAL A 236 7.28 -19.80 -7.31
CA VAL A 236 7.39 -20.82 -8.36
C VAL A 236 8.82 -20.99 -8.85
N SER A 237 9.11 -22.18 -9.37
CA SER A 237 10.28 -22.44 -10.20
C SER A 237 9.89 -22.42 -11.68
N LEU A 238 10.81 -21.94 -12.50
CA LEU A 238 10.69 -21.90 -13.96
C LEU A 238 11.62 -22.94 -14.59
N PRO A 239 11.23 -23.58 -15.70
CA PRO A 239 12.16 -24.28 -16.57
C PRO A 239 13.31 -23.37 -17.03
N LYS A 240 14.49 -23.95 -17.30
CA LYS A 240 15.71 -23.22 -17.67
C LYS A 240 15.51 -22.24 -18.83
N ASP A 241 14.77 -22.65 -19.86
CA ASP A 241 14.55 -21.88 -21.08
C ASP A 241 13.10 -21.37 -21.19
N PHE A 242 12.50 -21.05 -20.05
CA PHE A 242 11.12 -20.60 -20.00
C PHE A 242 10.92 -19.28 -20.76
N ASP A 243 9.93 -19.24 -21.65
CA ASP A 243 9.56 -18.04 -22.40
C ASP A 243 8.93 -16.96 -21.51
N LEU A 244 9.75 -15.97 -21.16
CA LEU A 244 9.36 -14.81 -20.36
C LEU A 244 8.53 -13.76 -21.13
N THR A 245 8.42 -13.86 -22.46
CA THR A 245 7.59 -12.92 -23.25
C THR A 245 6.11 -13.17 -23.02
N ARG A 246 5.73 -14.42 -22.69
CA ARG A 246 4.37 -14.83 -22.32
C ARG A 246 4.20 -14.83 -20.80
N TYR A 247 4.19 -13.63 -20.24
CA TYR A 247 4.26 -13.41 -18.79
C TYR A 247 2.93 -13.16 -18.08
N ARG A 248 1.80 -13.12 -18.78
CA ARG A 248 0.46 -13.09 -18.19
C ARG A 248 -0.41 -14.17 -18.83
N GLY A 249 -1.36 -14.71 -18.07
CA GLY A 249 -2.34 -15.67 -18.55
C GLY A 249 -2.87 -16.59 -17.44
N PRO A 250 -3.66 -17.61 -17.82
CA PRO A 250 -4.26 -18.52 -16.85
C PRO A 250 -3.21 -19.35 -16.13
N LEU A 251 -3.45 -19.64 -14.85
CA LEU A 251 -2.58 -20.49 -14.02
C LEU A 251 -2.34 -21.87 -14.66
N ALA A 252 -3.38 -22.49 -15.22
CA ALA A 252 -3.26 -23.73 -15.99
C ALA A 252 -2.27 -23.61 -17.17
N GLY A 253 -2.24 -22.45 -17.85
CA GLY A 253 -1.31 -22.19 -18.94
C GLY A 253 0.16 -22.07 -18.48
N PHE A 254 0.40 -21.59 -17.25
CA PHE A 254 1.73 -21.65 -16.65
C PHE A 254 2.12 -23.08 -16.26
N ALA A 255 1.20 -23.84 -15.65
CA ALA A 255 1.43 -25.22 -15.28
C ALA A 255 1.77 -26.11 -16.50
N ALA A 256 1.03 -25.93 -17.60
CA ALA A 256 1.27 -26.63 -18.88
C ALA A 256 2.63 -26.31 -19.49
N ARG A 257 3.16 -25.11 -19.25
CA ARG A 257 4.51 -24.69 -19.68
C ARG A 257 5.61 -25.07 -18.67
N GLY A 258 5.32 -25.92 -17.70
CA GLY A 258 6.32 -26.48 -16.79
C GLY A 258 6.57 -25.65 -15.52
N VAL A 259 5.82 -24.58 -15.27
CA VAL A 259 5.93 -23.84 -13.99
C VAL A 259 5.44 -24.71 -12.83
N ARG A 260 6.17 -24.72 -11.71
CA ARG A 260 5.84 -25.51 -10.51
C ARG A 260 5.95 -24.64 -9.27
N ARG A 261 5.12 -24.89 -8.26
CA ARG A 261 5.27 -24.22 -6.96
C ARG A 261 6.50 -24.74 -6.24
N THR A 262 7.18 -23.86 -5.51
CA THR A 262 8.36 -24.23 -4.71
C THR A 262 8.01 -25.08 -3.48
N ASP A 263 6.76 -25.01 -3.02
CA ASP A 263 6.24 -25.82 -1.91
C ASP A 263 5.79 -27.24 -2.30
N GLY A 264 5.99 -27.64 -3.57
CA GLY A 264 5.65 -28.96 -4.08
C GLY A 264 4.15 -29.21 -4.33
N ARG A 265 3.27 -28.28 -3.98
CA ARG A 265 1.82 -28.40 -4.26
C ARG A 265 1.55 -28.13 -5.76
N PRO A 266 0.45 -28.66 -6.32
CA PRO A 266 0.04 -28.28 -7.67
C PRO A 266 -0.36 -26.80 -7.74
N LEU A 267 -0.09 -26.17 -8.89
CA LEU A 267 -0.73 -24.88 -9.21
C LEU A 267 -2.24 -25.10 -9.37
N PRO A 268 -3.09 -24.17 -8.89
CA PRO A 268 -4.50 -24.21 -9.21
C PRO A 268 -4.74 -24.14 -10.72
N LEU A 269 -5.85 -24.70 -11.18
CA LEU A 269 -6.22 -24.68 -12.60
C LEU A 269 -6.98 -23.40 -12.98
N ASP A 270 -7.73 -22.82 -12.04
CA ASP A 270 -8.54 -21.62 -12.26
C ASP A 270 -7.83 -20.34 -11.80
N GLY A 271 -8.06 -19.27 -12.56
CA GLY A 271 -7.57 -17.92 -12.24
C GLY A 271 -6.45 -17.44 -13.17
N GLU A 272 -6.31 -16.11 -13.24
CA GLU A 272 -5.28 -15.44 -14.01
C GLU A 272 -4.08 -15.09 -13.12
N ALA A 273 -2.88 -15.11 -13.71
CA ALA A 273 -1.66 -14.72 -13.04
C ALA A 273 -0.69 -13.98 -13.97
N SER A 274 0.25 -13.28 -13.34
CA SER A 274 1.38 -12.64 -14.01
C SER A 274 2.69 -13.05 -13.36
N LEU A 275 3.73 -13.27 -14.16
CA LEU A 275 5.08 -13.48 -13.65
C LEU A 275 5.64 -12.21 -13.06
N PHE A 276 6.03 -12.29 -11.80
CA PHE A 276 6.65 -11.23 -11.04
C PHE A 276 8.02 -11.66 -10.53
N LEU A 277 9.06 -10.95 -10.97
CA LEU A 277 10.46 -11.21 -10.65
C LEU A 277 11.06 -9.96 -9.97
N PRO A 278 10.76 -9.71 -8.68
CA PRO A 278 11.16 -8.49 -7.99
C PRO A 278 12.68 -8.28 -7.88
N GLY A 279 13.47 -9.33 -8.04
CA GLY A 279 14.95 -9.28 -8.13
C GLY A 279 15.50 -9.68 -9.50
N GLY A 280 14.65 -9.82 -10.52
CA GLY A 280 15.00 -10.40 -11.82
C GLY A 280 15.31 -11.90 -11.76
N LEU A 281 15.81 -12.46 -12.87
CA LEU A 281 16.25 -13.86 -12.92
C LEU A 281 17.34 -14.17 -11.89
N GLY A 282 17.26 -15.36 -11.29
CA GLY A 282 18.16 -15.82 -10.20
C GLY A 282 17.66 -15.48 -8.79
N SER A 283 16.51 -14.80 -8.68
CA SER A 283 15.83 -14.46 -7.42
C SER A 283 14.51 -15.22 -7.30
N PRO A 284 13.82 -15.17 -6.14
CA PRO A 284 12.45 -15.66 -6.02
C PRO A 284 11.55 -15.17 -7.16
N VAL A 285 10.86 -16.11 -7.78
CA VAL A 285 9.91 -15.86 -8.87
C VAL A 285 8.51 -16.14 -8.35
N PHE A 286 7.57 -15.27 -8.68
CA PHE A 286 6.19 -15.41 -8.27
C PHE A 286 5.24 -15.43 -9.47
N LEU A 287 4.18 -16.21 -9.35
CA LEU A 287 2.93 -15.95 -10.06
C LEU A 287 2.05 -15.12 -9.12
N ILE A 288 1.87 -13.83 -9.42
CA ILE A 288 0.95 -12.95 -8.70
C ILE A 288 -0.42 -12.95 -9.38
N THR A 289 -1.49 -12.95 -8.59
CA THR A 289 -2.87 -12.97 -9.09
C THR A 289 -3.55 -11.62 -8.92
N ASP A 290 -4.83 -11.53 -9.27
CA ASP A 290 -5.66 -10.35 -8.98
C ASP A 290 -5.72 -10.00 -7.49
N ASN A 291 -5.56 -10.96 -6.57
CA ASN A 291 -5.56 -10.65 -5.14
C ASN A 291 -4.27 -9.94 -4.69
N PHE A 292 -3.16 -10.09 -5.41
CA PHE A 292 -1.99 -9.21 -5.21
C PHE A 292 -2.32 -7.77 -5.58
N GLU A 293 -3.09 -7.57 -6.66
CA GLU A 293 -3.55 -6.25 -7.09
C GLU A 293 -4.51 -5.61 -6.08
N VAL A 294 -5.37 -6.41 -5.46
CA VAL A 294 -6.26 -5.97 -4.38
C VAL A 294 -5.45 -5.49 -3.18
N ILE A 295 -4.41 -6.22 -2.77
CA ILE A 295 -3.51 -5.78 -1.68
C ILE A 295 -2.81 -4.46 -2.05
N ARG A 296 -2.40 -4.30 -3.33
CA ARG A 296 -1.85 -3.02 -3.80
C ARG A 296 -2.84 -1.86 -3.80
N GLY A 297 -4.15 -2.15 -3.77
CA GLY A 297 -5.19 -1.15 -3.55
C GLY A 297 -5.18 -0.57 -2.14
N TYR A 298 -4.65 -1.33 -1.16
CA TYR A 298 -4.42 -0.84 0.20
C TYR A 298 -3.19 0.08 0.27
N ASN A 299 -2.08 -0.35 -0.36
CA ASN A 299 -0.86 0.44 -0.53
C ASN A 299 -0.18 0.08 -1.85
N THR A 300 0.07 1.07 -2.71
CA THR A 300 0.50 0.89 -4.10
C THR A 300 1.97 0.44 -4.29
N SER A 301 2.55 -0.22 -3.29
CA SER A 301 3.92 -0.72 -3.29
C SER A 301 3.95 -2.23 -3.55
N ASP A 302 4.78 -2.67 -4.50
CA ASP A 302 5.01 -4.10 -4.74
C ASP A 302 5.67 -4.77 -3.51
N SER A 303 6.58 -4.08 -2.83
CA SER A 303 7.22 -4.59 -1.60
C SER A 303 6.20 -4.81 -0.49
N TYR A 304 5.25 -3.88 -0.37
CA TYR A 304 4.15 -4.00 0.59
C TYR A 304 3.29 -5.22 0.28
N ALA A 305 2.79 -5.33 -0.96
CA ALA A 305 1.91 -6.43 -1.33
C ALA A 305 2.58 -7.80 -1.21
N LEU A 306 3.87 -7.89 -1.56
CA LEU A 306 4.64 -9.11 -1.36
C LEU A 306 4.83 -9.44 0.12
N ALA A 307 5.09 -8.45 0.98
CA ALA A 307 5.23 -8.66 2.41
C ALA A 307 3.91 -9.11 3.05
N ILE A 308 2.78 -8.52 2.69
CA ILE A 308 1.46 -8.94 3.15
C ILE A 308 1.17 -10.38 2.72
N GLY A 309 1.35 -10.68 1.44
CA GLY A 309 1.13 -12.03 0.90
C GLY A 309 2.01 -13.06 1.62
N HIS A 310 3.31 -12.80 1.71
CA HIS A 310 4.23 -13.72 2.36
C HIS A 310 3.95 -13.84 3.86
N LEU A 311 3.70 -12.74 4.59
CA LEU A 311 3.34 -12.80 6.00
C LEU A 311 2.05 -13.61 6.21
N ALA A 312 1.03 -13.43 5.35
CA ALA A 312 -0.20 -14.21 5.40
C ALA A 312 0.06 -15.71 5.23
N ASP A 313 0.94 -16.09 4.30
CA ASP A 313 1.35 -17.49 4.14
C ASP A 313 2.04 -18.01 5.40
N ARG A 314 2.97 -17.25 5.99
CA ARG A 314 3.67 -17.63 7.23
C ARG A 314 2.73 -17.75 8.42
N LEU A 315 1.74 -16.86 8.54
CA LEU A 315 0.71 -16.93 9.58
C LEU A 315 -0.22 -18.13 9.41
N ALA A 316 -0.44 -18.58 8.16
CA ALA A 316 -1.16 -19.81 7.85
C ALA A 316 -0.32 -21.10 7.99
N GLY A 317 0.93 -21.00 8.46
CA GLY A 317 1.84 -22.14 8.62
C GLY A 317 2.58 -22.54 7.34
N GLY A 318 2.56 -21.70 6.30
CA GLY A 318 3.32 -21.89 5.08
C GLY A 318 4.83 -21.71 5.27
N PRO A 319 5.63 -22.21 4.32
CA PRO A 319 7.09 -22.15 4.39
C PRO A 319 7.63 -20.72 4.22
N ALA A 320 8.90 -20.53 4.58
CA ALA A 320 9.66 -19.37 4.11
C ALA A 320 9.82 -19.40 2.59
N LEU A 321 10.17 -18.25 1.99
CA LEU A 321 10.56 -18.22 0.57
C LEU A 321 11.75 -19.15 0.35
N ALA A 322 11.70 -19.94 -0.71
CA ALA A 322 12.68 -20.98 -1.01
C ALA A 322 14.01 -20.40 -1.51
N ALA A 323 13.97 -19.35 -2.33
CA ALA A 323 15.17 -18.74 -2.88
C ALA A 323 15.66 -17.53 -2.04
N PRO A 324 16.98 -17.35 -1.87
CA PRO A 324 17.53 -16.16 -1.25
C PRO A 324 17.36 -14.93 -2.16
N TRP A 325 17.24 -13.76 -1.54
CA TRP A 325 17.22 -12.49 -2.27
C TRP A 325 18.61 -12.12 -2.80
N PRO A 326 18.71 -11.41 -3.93
CA PRO A 326 19.97 -11.04 -4.55
C PRO A 326 20.58 -9.79 -3.87
N SER A 327 20.83 -9.86 -2.56
CA SER A 327 21.20 -8.71 -1.72
C SER A 327 22.51 -8.01 -2.16
N GLY A 328 23.39 -8.69 -2.88
CA GLY A 328 24.64 -8.14 -3.44
C GLY A 328 24.57 -7.68 -4.90
N ALA A 329 23.42 -7.79 -5.58
CA ALA A 329 23.33 -7.41 -6.99
C ALA A 329 23.31 -5.87 -7.17
N ALA A 330 24.02 -5.38 -8.18
CA ALA A 330 24.01 -3.96 -8.55
C ALA A 330 22.60 -3.51 -8.94
N ARG A 331 22.20 -2.33 -8.46
CA ARG A 331 20.87 -1.74 -8.66
C ARG A 331 21.00 -0.28 -9.05
N LEU A 332 20.02 0.20 -9.81
CA LEU A 332 19.85 1.62 -10.03
C LEU A 332 19.40 2.29 -8.73
N ASP A 333 20.03 3.40 -8.40
CA ASP A 333 19.55 4.34 -7.39
C ASP A 333 18.42 5.21 -7.98
N GLY A 334 17.94 6.17 -7.19
CA GLY A 334 16.88 7.09 -7.64
C GLY A 334 17.18 7.85 -8.93
N PRO A 335 18.32 8.55 -8.99
CA PRO A 335 18.77 9.20 -10.21
C PRO A 335 18.83 8.24 -11.39
N GLY A 336 19.41 7.05 -11.23
CA GLY A 336 19.47 6.02 -12.27
C GLY A 336 18.09 5.55 -12.72
N LEU A 337 17.16 5.31 -11.79
CA LEU A 337 15.77 4.93 -12.10
C LEU A 337 15.05 6.06 -12.85
N LYS A 338 15.32 7.32 -12.50
CA LYS A 338 14.74 8.48 -13.18
C LYS A 338 15.26 8.60 -14.61
N SER A 339 16.56 8.41 -14.82
CA SER A 339 17.16 8.35 -16.17
C SER A 339 16.55 7.21 -16.99
N LEU A 340 16.37 6.04 -16.39
CA LEU A 340 15.73 4.89 -17.05
C LEU A 340 14.28 5.20 -17.44
N GLN A 341 13.48 5.78 -16.53
CA GLN A 341 12.11 6.19 -16.80
C GLN A 341 12.04 7.21 -17.95
N ALA A 342 12.91 8.22 -17.94
CA ALA A 342 12.98 9.23 -19.01
C ALA A 342 13.32 8.60 -20.36
N GLY A 343 14.32 7.72 -20.37
CA GLY A 343 14.77 7.04 -21.56
C GLY A 343 13.74 6.06 -22.16
N LEU A 344 12.97 5.38 -21.31
CA LEU A 344 11.83 4.55 -21.72
C LEU A 344 10.65 5.40 -22.23
N ALA A 345 10.40 6.55 -21.61
CA ALA A 345 9.36 7.48 -22.05
C ALA A 345 9.67 8.05 -23.44
N ALA A 346 10.92 8.42 -23.71
CA ALA A 346 11.38 8.87 -25.03
C ALA A 346 11.18 7.83 -26.14
N ARG A 347 11.07 6.53 -25.78
CA ARG A 347 10.79 5.42 -26.69
C ARG A 347 9.31 5.04 -26.75
N GLY A 348 8.44 5.79 -26.10
CA GLY A 348 6.99 5.53 -26.04
C GLY A 348 6.60 4.34 -25.16
N LEU A 349 7.49 3.85 -24.30
CA LEU A 349 7.25 2.66 -23.47
C LEU A 349 6.81 2.98 -22.04
N TYR A 350 6.98 4.22 -21.58
CA TYR A 350 6.64 4.64 -20.22
C TYR A 350 5.80 5.92 -20.23
N ALA A 351 4.60 5.83 -19.65
CA ALA A 351 3.64 6.94 -19.52
C ALA A 351 3.43 7.38 -18.05
N GLY A 352 4.34 6.98 -17.15
CA GLY A 352 4.30 7.36 -15.74
C GLY A 352 5.13 8.60 -15.44
N GLU A 353 5.05 9.07 -14.20
CA GLU A 353 5.95 10.11 -13.69
C GLU A 353 7.38 9.58 -13.60
N GLN A 354 8.35 10.44 -13.86
CA GLN A 354 9.77 10.14 -13.81
C GLN A 354 10.30 10.45 -12.40
N ASP A 355 9.76 9.72 -11.43
CA ASP A 355 9.90 9.95 -9.99
C ASP A 355 11.09 9.19 -9.36
N GLY A 356 11.84 8.42 -10.16
CA GLY A 356 12.96 7.61 -9.68
C GLY A 356 12.52 6.40 -8.84
N ARG A 357 11.28 5.91 -9.03
CA ARG A 357 10.74 4.77 -8.28
C ARG A 357 10.56 3.53 -9.15
N ALA A 358 10.96 2.38 -8.59
CA ALA A 358 10.74 1.07 -9.18
C ALA A 358 9.34 0.52 -8.90
N GLY A 359 8.33 1.14 -9.51
CA GLY A 359 6.92 0.73 -9.39
C GLY A 359 6.40 -0.17 -10.53
N PRO A 360 5.12 -0.56 -10.49
CA PRO A 360 4.50 -1.44 -11.48
C PRO A 360 4.57 -0.93 -12.92
N LYS A 361 4.39 0.39 -13.11
CA LYS A 361 4.49 1.04 -14.42
C LYS A 361 5.90 0.92 -15.01
N LEU A 362 6.94 1.09 -14.19
CA LEU A 362 8.32 0.97 -14.64
C LEU A 362 8.65 -0.48 -14.97
N ARG A 363 8.24 -1.44 -14.12
CA ARG A 363 8.43 -2.87 -14.39
C ARG A 363 7.82 -3.28 -15.73
N GLU A 364 6.61 -2.82 -16.02
CA GLU A 364 5.94 -3.09 -17.30
C GLU A 364 6.72 -2.48 -18.47
N ALA A 365 7.12 -1.20 -18.38
CA ALA A 365 7.89 -0.53 -19.43
C ALA A 365 9.26 -1.20 -19.68
N VAL A 366 9.95 -1.60 -18.61
CA VAL A 366 11.21 -2.36 -18.69
C VAL A 366 10.98 -3.69 -19.40
N ARG A 367 9.91 -4.41 -19.05
CA ARG A 367 9.60 -5.70 -19.68
C ARG A 367 9.32 -5.54 -21.18
N GLN A 368 8.54 -4.54 -21.57
CA GLN A 368 8.27 -4.26 -22.98
C GLN A 368 9.54 -3.87 -23.75
N TYR A 369 10.43 -3.10 -23.13
CA TYR A 369 11.73 -2.78 -23.71
C TYR A 369 12.59 -4.04 -23.88
N GLN A 370 12.68 -4.90 -22.86
CA GLN A 370 13.41 -6.16 -22.95
C GLN A 370 12.90 -7.06 -24.08
N ILE A 371 11.57 -7.19 -24.22
CA ILE A 371 10.95 -7.95 -25.32
C ILE A 371 11.36 -7.37 -26.69
N ARG A 372 11.27 -6.04 -26.84
CA ARG A 372 11.62 -5.34 -28.10
C ARG A 372 13.09 -5.53 -28.48
N GLU A 373 13.98 -5.59 -27.49
CA GLU A 373 15.43 -5.71 -27.69
C GLU A 373 15.93 -7.16 -27.71
N GLY A 374 15.04 -8.16 -27.60
CA GLY A 374 15.43 -9.58 -27.54
C GLY A 374 16.17 -9.97 -26.26
N LEU A 375 15.98 -9.21 -25.17
CA LEU A 375 16.54 -9.49 -23.85
C LEU A 375 15.60 -10.38 -23.02
N PRO A 376 16.09 -11.08 -21.98
CA PRO A 376 15.23 -11.76 -21.03
C PRO A 376 14.22 -10.80 -20.39
N ALA A 377 12.92 -11.06 -20.62
CA ALA A 377 11.82 -10.18 -20.22
C ALA A 377 11.44 -10.30 -18.73
N ASP A 378 12.42 -10.22 -17.83
CA ASP A 378 12.23 -10.35 -16.38
C ASP A 378 11.55 -9.11 -15.74
N GLY A 379 11.53 -7.98 -16.43
CA GLY A 379 10.96 -6.71 -15.96
C GLY A 379 11.82 -5.99 -14.92
N TYR A 380 13.09 -6.39 -14.73
CA TYR A 380 13.94 -5.85 -13.67
C TYR A 380 14.90 -4.76 -14.17
N ALA A 381 14.89 -3.61 -13.49
CA ALA A 381 15.63 -2.40 -13.85
C ALA A 381 17.11 -2.48 -13.42
N ARG A 382 17.92 -3.22 -14.19
CA ARG A 382 19.37 -3.36 -13.95
C ARG A 382 20.16 -2.14 -14.48
N PRO A 383 21.33 -1.81 -13.90
CA PRO A 383 22.23 -0.80 -14.46
C PRO A 383 22.56 -1.01 -15.94
N ALA A 384 22.88 -2.26 -16.33
CA ALA A 384 23.16 -2.62 -17.72
C ALA A 384 22.00 -2.31 -18.71
N LEU A 385 20.74 -2.27 -18.22
CA LEU A 385 19.61 -1.89 -19.05
C LEU A 385 19.62 -0.39 -19.37
N LEU A 386 20.01 0.43 -18.39
CA LEU A 386 20.15 1.88 -18.58
C LEU A 386 21.30 2.18 -19.54
N GLU A 387 22.46 1.54 -19.35
CA GLU A 387 23.63 1.70 -20.23
C GLU A 387 23.27 1.40 -21.69
N ARG A 388 22.61 0.26 -21.92
CA ARG A 388 22.13 -0.13 -23.26
C ARG A 388 21.12 0.86 -23.83
N LEU A 389 20.22 1.37 -22.99
CA LEU A 389 19.22 2.35 -23.41
C LEU A 389 19.86 3.70 -23.78
N GLU A 390 20.96 4.08 -23.13
CA GLU A 390 21.76 5.27 -23.43
C GLU A 390 22.73 5.08 -24.62
N GLY A 391 22.81 3.88 -25.19
CA GLY A 391 23.75 3.56 -26.26
C GLY A 391 25.20 3.43 -25.80
N ARG A 392 25.42 3.20 -24.50
CA ARG A 392 26.73 2.89 -23.93
C ARG A 392 26.94 1.37 -24.01
N PRO A 393 27.96 0.89 -24.75
CA PRO A 393 28.19 -0.53 -25.00
C PRO A 393 28.60 -1.31 -23.74
#